data_AF-A0AAN7L0L5-F1
#
_entry.id   AF-A0AAN7L0L5-F1
#
_cell.length_a   1.000
_cell.length_b   1.000
_cell.length_c   1.000
_cell.angle_alpha   90.00
_cell.angle_beta   90.00
_cell.angle_gamma   90.00
#
_symmetry.space_group_name_H-M   'P 1'
#
loop_
_entity.id
_entity.type
_entity.pdbx_description
1 polymer ?
#
loop_
_entity_poly.entity_id
_entity_poly.type
_entity_poly.pdbx_seq_one_letter_code
_entity_poly.pdbx_strand_id
1 'polypeptide(L)' 'MDRILRPEGWIVLSDKVGSVEIARTFASQIHWEARVIDLQNGNDQRLLVCQKPFIRK' A
#
# COMPACT_ATOMS: atom_id res chain seq x y z
N MET A 1 -0.73 -17.49 16.34
CA MET A 1 -1.53 -16.40 15.73
C MET A 1 -1.08 -16.28 14.29
N ASP A 2 -1.91 -16.73 13.37
CA ASP A 2 -1.62 -16.61 11.95
C ASP A 2 -1.91 -15.17 11.50
N ARG A 3 -0.90 -14.52 10.94
CA ARG A 3 -1.00 -13.17 10.40
C ARG A 3 -0.56 -13.23 8.95
N ILE A 4 -1.40 -12.75 8.04
CA ILE A 4 -1.09 -12.68 6.60
C ILE A 4 0.16 -11.83 6.37
N LEU A 5 0.32 -10.73 7.11
CA LEU A 5 1.46 -9.84 6.99
C LEU A 5 2.32 -9.79 8.27
N ARG A 6 3.54 -10.31 8.14
CA ARG A 6 4.60 -10.17 9.16
C ARG A 6 5.12 -8.73 9.20
N PRO A 7 5.76 -8.30 10.29
CA PRO A 7 6.46 -7.01 10.27
C PRO A 7 7.48 -6.94 9.13
N GLU A 8 7.69 -5.73 8.59
CA GLU A 8 8.47 -5.46 7.37
C GLU A 8 7.90 -6.09 6.10
N GLY A 9 6.76 -6.79 6.20
CA GLY A 9 6.06 -7.35 5.07
C GLY A 9 5.49 -6.27 4.16
N TRP A 10 5.42 -6.61 2.88
CA TRP A 10 4.96 -5.73 1.81
C TRP A 10 3.59 -6.16 1.30
N ILE A 11 2.77 -5.18 0.95
CA ILE A 11 1.54 -5.37 0.18
C ILE A 11 1.68 -4.58 -1.12
N VAL A 12 1.31 -5.21 -2.22
CA VAL A 12 1.22 -4.57 -3.54
C VAL A 12 -0.20 -4.70 -4.05
N LEU A 13 -0.84 -3.58 -4.34
CA LEU A 13 -2.21 -3.51 -4.87
C LEU A 13 -2.17 -2.74 -6.20
N SER A 14 -2.81 -3.26 -7.24
CA SER A 14 -3.02 -2.56 -8.50
C SER A 14 -4.51 -2.39 -8.74
N ASP A 15 -4.98 -1.15 -8.80
CA ASP A 15 -6.40 -0.84 -9.03
C ASP A 15 -6.53 0.56 -9.63
N LYS A 16 -7.78 0.99 -9.88
CA LYS A 16 -8.09 2.34 -10.33
C LYS A 16 -7.58 3.40 -9.35
N VAL A 17 -7.26 4.58 -9.86
CA VAL A 17 -6.75 5.72 -9.09
C VAL A 17 -7.58 5.96 -7.82
N GLY A 18 -8.90 6.00 -7.92
CA GLY A 18 -9.78 6.23 -6.77
C GLY A 18 -9.59 5.22 -5.64
N SER A 19 -9.56 3.93 -5.96
CA SER A 19 -9.34 2.85 -4.99
C SER A 19 -7.95 2.94 -4.34
N VAL A 20 -6.92 3.24 -5.16
CA VAL A 20 -5.54 3.36 -4.70
C VAL A 20 -5.37 4.53 -3.73
N GLU A 21 -6.00 5.67 -3.99
CA GLU A 21 -5.94 6.84 -3.10
C GLU A 21 -6.65 6.57 -1.76
N ILE A 22 -7.78 5.85 -1.78
CA ILE A 22 -8.48 5.41 -0.57
C ILE A 22 -7.55 4.49 0.24
N ALA A 23 -6.99 3.46 -0.39
CA ALA A 23 -6.09 2.51 0.26
C ALA A 23 -4.82 3.18 0.81
N ARG A 24 -4.25 4.15 0.09
CA ARG A 24 -3.11 4.97 0.57
C ARG A 24 -3.47 5.74 1.84
N THR A 25 -4.67 6.34 1.86
CA THR A 25 -5.15 7.10 3.03
C THR A 25 -5.25 6.19 4.26
N PHE A 26 -5.82 4.98 4.10
CA PHE A 26 -5.87 3.98 5.16
C PHE A 26 -4.47 3.56 5.62
N ALA A 27 -3.55 3.27 4.68
CA ALA A 27 -2.18 2.89 5.01
C ALA A 27 -1.47 3.96 5.86
N SER A 28 -1.65 5.24 5.52
CA SER A 28 -1.10 6.36 6.30
C SER A 28 -1.69 6.44 7.72
N GLN A 29 -3.00 6.24 7.89
CA GLN A 29 -3.66 6.25 9.20
C GLN A 29 -3.16 5.16 10.15
N ILE A 30 -2.75 4.01 9.61
CA ILE A 30 -2.16 2.91 10.39
C ILE A 30 -0.63 2.99 10.47
N HIS A 31 -0.04 4.13 10.09
CA HIS A 31 1.39 4.40 10.07
C HIS A 31 2.21 3.45 9.21
N TRP A 32 1.62 2.91 8.14
CA TRP A 32 2.36 2.13 7.16
C TRP A 32 3.01 3.05 6.15
N GLU A 33 4.19 2.66 5.69
CA GLU A 33 4.79 3.34 4.55
C GLU A 33 3.97 3.01 3.31
N ALA A 34 3.63 4.00 2.50
CA ALA A 34 2.80 3.85 1.31
C ALA A 34 3.37 4.65 0.15
N ARG A 35 3.57 4.00 -1.00
CA ARG A 35 4.10 4.61 -2.23
C ARG A 35 3.18 4.27 -3.39
N VAL A 36 2.80 5.27 -4.18
CA VAL A 36 1.98 5.11 -5.38
C VAL A 36 2.88 5.20 -6.61
N ILE A 37 2.72 4.27 -7.53
CA ILE A 37 3.48 4.19 -8.78
C ILE A 37 2.47 4.31 -9.93
N ASP A 38 2.69 5.31 -10.79
CA ASP A 38 1.91 5.48 -12.02
C ASP A 38 2.34 4.46 -13.08
N LEU A 39 1.38 3.83 -13.73
CA LEU A 39 1.62 2.91 -14.83
C LEU A 39 1.54 3.68 -16.16
N GLN A 40 2.61 3.63 -16.97
CA GLN A 40 2.79 4.50 -18.14
C GLN A 40 1.87 4.20 -19.36
N ASN A 41 0.82 3.42 -19.19
CA ASN A 41 -0.04 2.97 -20.30
C ASN A 41 -1.31 3.81 -20.49
N GLY A 42 -1.44 4.96 -19.82
CA GLY A 42 -2.61 5.84 -19.93
C GLY A 42 -3.92 5.25 -19.40
N ASN A 43 -3.84 4.11 -18.70
CA ASN A 43 -4.96 3.54 -17.98
C ASN A 43 -5.08 4.26 -16.61
N ASP A 44 -6.29 4.41 -16.10
CA ASP A 44 -6.56 4.95 -14.76
C ASP A 44 -6.08 3.99 -13.64
N GLN A 45 -5.17 3.07 -13.94
CA GLN A 45 -4.61 2.11 -12.98
C GLN A 45 -3.33 2.64 -12.37
N ARG A 46 -3.21 2.45 -11.06
CA ARG A 46 -2.03 2.76 -10.27
C ARG A 46 -1.68 1.57 -9.39
N LEU A 47 -0.41 1.53 -9.01
CA LEU A 47 0.09 0.51 -8.11
C LEU A 47 0.41 1.16 -6.76
N LEU A 48 -0.17 0.62 -5.70
CA LEU A 48 0.11 0.98 -4.31
C LEU A 48 1.06 -0.06 -3.72
N VAL A 49 2.21 0.39 -3.27
CA VAL A 49 3.16 -0.40 -2.49
C VAL A 49 3.09 0.07 -1.05
N CYS A 50 2.70 -0.81 -0.14
CA CYS A 50 2.69 -0.53 1.30
C CYS A 50 3.67 -1.43 2.05
N GLN A 51 4.35 -0.88 3.05
CA GLN A 51 5.17 -1.64 3.98
C GLN A 51 4.67 -1.48 5.40
N LYS A 52 4.44 -2.61 6.07
CA LYS A 52 4.16 -2.63 7.50
C LYS A 52 5.46 -2.38 8.26
N PRO A 53 5.59 -1.28 9.00
CA PRO A 53 6.82 -0.98 9.71
C PRO A 53 7.07 -2.02 10.80
N PHE A 54 8.33 -2.27 11.08
CA PHE A 54 8.73 -2.95 12.30
C PHE A 54 8.95 -1.92 13.40
N ILE A 55 7.93 -1.73 14.23
CA ILE A 55 8.03 -0.87 15.40
C ILE A 55 8.75 -1.68 16.48
N ARG A 56 10.03 -1.37 16.71
CA ARG A 56 10.71 -1.79 17.93
C ARG A 56 10.21 -0.89 19.07
N LYS A 57 9.67 -1.51 20.11
CA LYS A 57 9.24 -0.84 21.34
C LYS A 57 10.44 -0.33 22.12
#